data_AF-A0A6C1PHZ7-F1
#
_entry.id   AF-A0A6C1PHZ7-F1
#
_cell.length_a   1.000
_cell.length_b   1.000
_cell.length_c   1.000
_cell.angle_alpha   90.00
_cell.angle_beta   90.00
_cell.angle_gamma   90.00
#
_symmetry.space_group_name_H-M   'P 1'
#
loop_
_entity.id
_entity.type
_entity.pdbx_description
1 polymer ?
#
loop_
_entity_poly.entity_id
_entity_poly.type
_entity_poly.pdbx_seq_one_letter_code
_entity_poly.pdbx_strand_id
1 'polypeptide(L)'
;MGRAVVKSNPFIDYLAAHPGADESALKELFRILAKRTHPDLGAADGETFVRLQNAYHEALARLIGDERAARRPVAAPGGGRARSASSGACTPRDAMLRELYRYKARLPSVQLDPGPLSAACIDAFAAAVTHAQAYHERAYQALRRFDSAFHEHRTTHARYPDVRTKYTVLVKGLSAFFDYQVMPNAFNKRVARSYLAEIRPVDDYDPYGPPALRSNRSAAARSALYQMRELIDQELDLKPSEAL
;
A
#
# COMPACT_ATOMS: atom_id res chain seq x y z
N MET A 1 27.83 -13.10 -34.88
CA MET A 1 26.85 -13.86 -34.08
C MET A 1 26.14 -12.88 -33.14
N GLY A 2 24.95 -12.43 -33.50
CA GLY A 2 24.16 -11.53 -32.65
C GLY A 2 23.51 -12.32 -31.52
N ARG A 3 23.89 -12.06 -30.27
CA ARG A 3 23.15 -12.56 -29.10
C ARG A 3 21.73 -12.00 -29.17
N ALA A 4 20.74 -12.88 -29.29
CA ALA A 4 19.35 -12.51 -29.12
C ALA A 4 19.20 -11.85 -27.75
N VAL A 5 18.80 -10.58 -27.73
CA VAL A 5 18.39 -9.90 -26.50
C VAL A 5 17.12 -10.60 -26.03
N VAL A 6 17.27 -11.49 -25.05
CA VAL A 6 16.11 -12.11 -24.38
C VAL A 6 15.34 -10.95 -23.76
N LYS A 7 14.16 -10.64 -24.30
CA LYS A 7 13.24 -9.66 -23.68
C LYS A 7 12.92 -10.21 -22.30
N SER A 8 13.44 -9.58 -21.25
CA SER A 8 13.26 -10.11 -19.90
C SER A 8 11.79 -10.00 -19.49
N ASN A 9 11.30 -11.03 -18.81
CA ASN A 9 9.95 -11.06 -18.31
C ASN A 9 9.90 -10.20 -17.03
N PRO A 10 9.22 -9.04 -17.04
CA PRO A 10 9.26 -8.09 -15.93
C PRO A 10 8.70 -8.67 -14.63
N PHE A 11 7.83 -9.69 -14.71
CA PHE A 11 7.28 -10.37 -13.54
C PHE A 11 8.28 -11.33 -12.92
N ILE A 12 9.07 -12.04 -13.74
CA ILE A 12 10.13 -12.93 -13.25
C ILE A 12 11.28 -12.12 -12.65
N ASP A 13 11.66 -11.00 -13.29
CA ASP A 13 12.66 -10.09 -12.74
C ASP A 13 12.19 -9.51 -11.39
N TYR A 14 10.90 -9.19 -11.29
CA TYR A 14 10.29 -8.73 -10.04
C TYR A 14 10.35 -9.78 -8.93
N LEU A 15 10.04 -11.05 -9.22
CA LEU A 15 10.17 -12.15 -8.26
C LEU A 15 11.63 -12.36 -7.82
N ALA A 16 12.59 -12.23 -8.73
CA ALA A 16 14.01 -12.36 -8.43
C ALA A 16 14.52 -11.24 -7.52
N ALA A 17 14.03 -10.02 -7.72
CA ALA A 17 14.37 -8.86 -6.89
C ALA A 17 13.64 -8.84 -5.53
N HIS A 18 12.49 -9.51 -5.42
CA HIS A 18 11.64 -9.50 -4.23
C HIS A 18 11.37 -10.92 -3.71
N PRO A 19 12.35 -11.55 -3.03
CA PRO A 19 12.16 -12.85 -2.40
C PRO A 19 11.07 -12.76 -1.32
N GLY A 20 9.87 -13.26 -1.63
CA GLY A 20 8.66 -13.15 -0.80
C GLY A 20 7.46 -12.52 -1.51
N ALA A 21 7.61 -12.06 -2.74
CA ALA A 21 6.49 -11.68 -3.60
C ALA A 21 5.60 -12.90 -3.87
N ASP A 22 4.29 -12.73 -3.66
CA ASP A 22 3.27 -13.76 -3.82
C ASP A 22 2.37 -13.48 -5.04
N GLU A 23 1.33 -14.31 -5.21
CA GLU A 23 0.37 -14.16 -6.31
C GLU A 23 -0.28 -12.76 -6.33
N SER A 24 -0.53 -12.20 -5.15
CA SER A 24 -1.12 -10.87 -4.97
C SER A 24 -0.18 -9.78 -5.48
N ALA A 25 1.12 -9.88 -5.17
CA ALA A 25 2.15 -8.96 -5.64
C ALA A 25 2.28 -8.99 -7.18
N LEU A 26 2.26 -10.18 -7.78
CA LEU A 26 2.26 -10.33 -9.24
C LEU A 26 1.01 -9.73 -9.89
N LYS A 27 -0.17 -9.94 -9.28
CA LYS A 27 -1.45 -9.41 -9.78
C LYS A 27 -1.49 -7.89 -9.72
N GLU A 28 -0.92 -7.29 -8.68
CA GLU A 28 -0.83 -5.82 -8.57
C GLU A 28 0.15 -5.26 -9.60
N LEU A 29 1.32 -5.90 -9.79
CA LEU A 29 2.25 -5.53 -10.86
C LEU A 29 1.59 -5.63 -12.24
N PHE A 30 0.80 -6.67 -12.47
CA PHE A 30 0.09 -6.85 -13.74
C PHE A 30 -0.92 -5.72 -13.94
N ARG A 31 -1.68 -5.36 -12.91
CA ARG A 31 -2.64 -4.24 -12.96
C ARG A 31 -1.95 -2.91 -13.28
N ILE A 32 -0.75 -2.67 -12.75
CA ILE A 32 0.04 -1.47 -13.02
C ILE A 32 0.50 -1.44 -14.49
N LEU A 33 1.05 -2.54 -14.99
CA LEU A 33 1.57 -2.62 -16.36
C LEU A 33 0.42 -2.63 -17.39
N ALA A 34 -0.70 -3.30 -17.09
CA ALA A 34 -1.88 -3.38 -17.94
C ALA A 34 -2.54 -2.01 -18.16
N LYS A 35 -2.55 -1.13 -17.15
CA LYS A 35 -3.04 0.25 -17.29
C LYS A 35 -2.22 1.08 -18.29
N ARG A 36 -0.94 0.73 -18.54
CA ARG A 36 -0.07 1.42 -19.50
C ARG A 36 -0.19 0.90 -20.92
N THR A 37 -0.71 -0.31 -21.09
CA THR A 37 -0.81 -1.01 -22.38
C THR A 37 -2.26 -1.17 -22.84
N HIS A 38 -3.23 -0.63 -22.10
CA HIS A 38 -4.65 -0.72 -22.43
C HIS A 38 -4.98 0.14 -23.67
N PRO A 39 -5.61 -0.44 -24.71
CA PRO A 39 -5.86 0.26 -25.98
C PRO A 39 -6.73 1.52 -25.83
N ASP A 40 -7.65 1.53 -24.87
CA ASP A 40 -8.51 2.70 -24.59
C ASP A 40 -7.78 3.91 -23.95
N LEU A 41 -6.52 3.75 -23.55
CA LEU A 41 -5.71 4.82 -22.92
C LEU A 41 -4.59 5.34 -23.85
N GLY A 42 -4.66 5.05 -25.15
CA GLY A 42 -3.73 5.56 -26.16
C GLY A 42 -2.50 4.67 -26.43
N ALA A 43 -2.46 3.44 -25.90
CA ALA A 43 -1.45 2.46 -26.27
C ALA A 43 -1.86 1.78 -27.59
N ALA A 44 -1.15 2.10 -28.67
CA ALA A 44 -1.51 1.74 -30.04
C ALA A 44 -1.38 0.25 -30.41
N ASP A 45 -1.14 -0.66 -29.46
CA ASP A 45 -0.70 -2.02 -29.81
C ASP A 45 -1.23 -3.12 -28.86
N GLY A 46 -2.35 -3.74 -29.25
CA GLY A 46 -2.97 -4.85 -28.53
C GLY A 46 -2.06 -6.08 -28.40
N GLU A 47 -1.07 -6.26 -29.28
CA GLU A 47 -0.05 -7.31 -29.12
C GLU A 47 0.79 -7.12 -27.87
N THR A 48 1.04 -5.87 -27.47
CA THR A 48 1.84 -5.56 -26.28
C THR A 48 1.09 -5.94 -25.00
N PHE A 49 -0.24 -5.79 -24.99
CA PHE A 49 -1.07 -6.26 -23.88
C PHE A 49 -1.10 -7.78 -23.78
N VAL A 50 -1.25 -8.50 -24.90
CA VAL A 50 -1.21 -9.97 -24.92
C VAL A 50 0.15 -10.51 -24.46
N ARG A 51 1.26 -9.88 -24.88
CA ARG A 51 2.61 -10.25 -24.41
C ARG A 51 2.77 -10.03 -22.91
N LEU A 52 2.21 -8.95 -22.37
CA LEU A 52 2.21 -8.69 -20.93
C LEU A 52 1.39 -9.74 -20.16
N GLN A 53 0.23 -10.13 -20.69
CA GLN A 53 -0.61 -11.17 -20.08
C GLN A 53 0.08 -12.54 -20.08
N ASN A 54 0.73 -12.91 -21.17
CA ASN A 54 1.51 -14.15 -21.26
C ASN A 54 2.68 -14.14 -20.27
N ALA A 55 3.38 -13.01 -20.14
CA ALA A 55 4.48 -12.85 -19.19
C ALA A 55 4.02 -12.97 -17.72
N TYR A 56 2.84 -12.43 -17.41
CA TYR A 56 2.21 -12.58 -16.09
C TYR A 56 1.85 -14.04 -15.79
N HIS A 57 1.20 -14.74 -16.72
CA HIS A 57 0.85 -16.16 -16.53
C HIS A 57 2.08 -17.06 -16.39
N GLU A 58 3.16 -16.77 -17.12
CA GLU A 58 4.43 -17.48 -16.99
C GLU A 58 5.03 -17.32 -15.57
N ALA A 59 5.05 -16.11 -15.03
CA ALA A 59 5.56 -15.86 -13.68
C ALA A 59 4.67 -16.48 -12.59
N LEU A 60 3.35 -16.49 -12.81
CA LEU A 60 2.38 -17.12 -11.92
C LEU A 60 2.58 -18.65 -11.88
N ALA A 61 2.76 -19.28 -13.05
CA ALA A 61 3.04 -20.71 -13.15
C ALA A 61 4.36 -21.09 -12.47
N ARG A 62 5.38 -20.22 -12.58
CA ARG A 62 6.65 -20.40 -11.89
C ARG A 62 6.51 -20.29 -10.37
N LEU A 63 5.83 -19.26 -9.88
CA LEU A 63 5.57 -19.09 -8.44
C LEU A 63 4.83 -20.30 -7.85
N ILE A 64 3.78 -20.78 -8.52
CA ILE A 64 3.03 -21.97 -8.11
C ILE A 64 3.90 -23.24 -8.17
N GLY A 65 4.77 -23.35 -9.18
CA GLY A 65 5.74 -24.44 -9.32
C GLY A 65 6.77 -24.47 -8.18
N ASP A 66 7.32 -23.31 -7.83
CA ASP A 66 8.30 -23.14 -6.76
C ASP A 66 7.68 -23.40 -5.38
N GLU A 67 6.45 -22.95 -5.13
CA GLU A 67 5.69 -23.26 -3.91
C GLU A 67 5.36 -24.76 -3.79
N ARG A 68 5.05 -25.43 -4.91
CA ARG A 68 4.82 -26.89 -4.94
C ARG A 68 6.12 -27.68 -4.73
N ALA A 69 7.25 -27.20 -5.25
CA ALA A 69 8.56 -27.80 -5.03
C ALA A 69 9.01 -27.64 -3.56
N ALA A 70 8.73 -26.49 -2.93
CA ALA A 70 9.00 -26.24 -1.52
C ALA A 70 8.14 -27.07 -0.54
N ARG A 71 6.96 -27.54 -0.99
CA ARG A 71 6.06 -28.42 -0.20
C ARG A 71 6.36 -29.91 -0.31
N ARG A 72 7.34 -30.32 -1.14
CA ARG A 72 7.81 -31.71 -1.19
C ARG A 72 8.74 -31.97 0.01
N PRO A 73 8.49 -32.97 0.86
CA PRO A 73 9.41 -33.28 1.97
C PRO A 73 10.67 -33.91 1.38
N VAL A 74 11.75 -33.13 1.29
CA VAL A 74 13.09 -33.63 0.97
C VAL A 74 13.89 -33.60 2.27
N ALA A 75 14.38 -34.77 2.66
CA ALA A 75 15.24 -34.98 3.82
C ALA A 75 16.49 -34.09 3.75
N ALA A 76 16.90 -33.56 4.91
CA ALA A 76 18.23 -32.97 5.15
C ALA A 76 19.34 -34.00 4.82
N PRO A 77 20.57 -33.60 4.39
CA PRO A 77 21.36 -32.53 5.03
C PRO A 77 22.30 -31.69 4.12
N GLY A 78 22.86 -30.63 4.71
CA GLY A 78 24.27 -30.26 4.50
C GLY A 78 24.58 -28.99 3.68
N GLY A 79 25.04 -27.95 4.39
CA GLY A 79 26.23 -27.17 4.03
C GLY A 79 26.11 -26.02 3.01
N GLY A 80 26.67 -24.86 3.35
CA GLY A 80 27.35 -24.02 2.34
C GLY A 80 26.90 -22.55 2.18
N ARG A 81 27.31 -21.70 3.13
CA ARG A 81 27.91 -20.35 2.95
C ARG A 81 27.41 -19.32 1.91
N ALA A 82 27.11 -18.14 2.48
CA ALA A 82 27.45 -16.75 2.06
C ALA A 82 26.71 -16.13 0.86
N ARG A 83 26.29 -14.84 0.84
CA ARG A 83 26.85 -13.55 1.36
C ARG A 83 25.67 -12.58 1.68
N SER A 84 25.63 -11.79 2.76
CA SER A 84 26.31 -10.48 3.04
C SER A 84 26.26 -9.49 1.84
N ALA A 85 25.84 -8.22 1.91
CA ALA A 85 25.18 -7.36 2.88
C ALA A 85 24.73 -6.08 2.13
N SER A 86 23.56 -5.54 2.47
CA SER A 86 23.30 -4.09 2.48
C SER A 86 22.19 -3.82 3.51
N SER A 87 22.52 -4.10 4.77
CA SER A 87 21.74 -3.65 5.93
C SER A 87 21.92 -2.14 6.07
N GLY A 88 21.27 -1.36 5.20
CA GLY A 88 20.93 0.01 5.54
C GLY A 88 20.05 -0.05 6.78
N ALA A 89 20.44 0.64 7.85
CA ALA A 89 19.65 0.66 9.07
C ALA A 89 18.22 1.12 8.73
N CYS A 90 17.25 0.24 8.93
CA CYS A 90 15.85 0.55 8.69
C CYS A 90 15.47 1.71 9.62
N THR A 91 15.28 2.91 9.07
CA THR A 91 14.91 4.07 9.89
C THR A 91 13.51 3.87 10.47
N PRO A 92 13.15 4.53 11.59
CA PRO A 92 11.78 4.48 12.10
C PRO A 92 10.73 4.88 11.06
N ARG A 93 11.07 5.84 10.17
CA ARG A 93 10.23 6.24 9.03
C ARG A 93 10.02 5.08 8.05
N ASP A 94 11.09 4.42 7.63
CA ASP A 94 11.03 3.30 6.68
C ASP A 94 10.23 2.12 7.24
N ALA A 95 10.42 1.83 8.52
CA ALA A 95 9.64 0.82 9.22
C ALA A 95 8.15 1.18 9.25
N MET A 96 7.80 2.43 9.58
CA MET A 96 6.43 2.93 9.56
C MET A 96 5.81 2.78 8.16
N LEU A 97 6.49 3.24 7.11
CA LEU A 97 5.98 3.19 5.74
C LEU A 97 5.81 1.74 5.25
N ARG A 98 6.71 0.84 5.61
CA ARG A 98 6.60 -0.60 5.33
C ARG A 98 5.37 -1.22 5.97
N GLU A 99 5.11 -0.92 7.23
CA GLU A 99 3.93 -1.45 7.92
C GLU A 99 2.63 -0.84 7.38
N LEU A 100 2.63 0.45 7.00
CA LEU A 100 1.49 1.06 6.31
C LEU A 100 1.24 0.46 4.92
N TYR A 101 2.30 0.07 4.20
CA TYR A 101 2.17 -0.64 2.93
C TYR A 101 1.53 -2.03 3.13
N ARG A 102 1.97 -2.78 4.16
CA ARG A 102 1.37 -4.06 4.55
C ARG A 102 -0.08 -3.91 4.98
N TYR A 103 -0.40 -2.86 5.74
CA TYR A 103 -1.76 -2.50 6.08
C TYR A 103 -2.62 -2.30 4.82
N LYS A 104 -2.16 -1.47 3.87
CA LYS A 104 -2.84 -1.24 2.57
C LYS A 104 -3.04 -2.54 1.80
N ALA A 105 -2.04 -3.40 1.73
CA ALA A 105 -2.12 -4.68 1.00
C ALA A 105 -3.14 -5.65 1.61
N ARG A 106 -3.41 -5.53 2.92
CA ARG A 106 -4.35 -6.38 3.66
C ARG A 106 -5.72 -5.76 3.84
N LEU A 107 -5.93 -4.52 3.40
CA LEU A 107 -7.26 -3.92 3.37
C LEU A 107 -8.15 -4.75 2.43
N PRO A 108 -9.38 -5.11 2.84
CA PRO A 108 -10.32 -5.74 1.94
C PRO A 108 -10.48 -4.86 0.71
N SER A 109 -10.50 -5.48 -0.48
CA SER A 109 -10.65 -4.77 -1.74
C SER A 109 -11.77 -3.74 -1.60
N VAL A 110 -11.51 -2.50 -2.02
CA VAL A 110 -12.27 -1.23 -1.88
C VAL A 110 -13.82 -1.29 -1.85
N GLN A 111 -14.45 -2.41 -2.20
CA GLN A 111 -15.77 -2.79 -1.72
C GLN A 111 -15.74 -2.94 -0.20
N LEU A 112 -16.13 -1.85 0.46
CA LEU A 112 -16.30 -1.68 1.90
C LEU A 112 -17.17 -2.79 2.50
N ASP A 113 -16.58 -3.96 2.70
CA ASP A 113 -17.17 -5.01 3.47
C ASP A 113 -17.24 -4.49 4.92
N PRO A 114 -18.45 -4.38 5.52
CA PRO A 114 -18.59 -4.05 6.93
C PRO A 114 -18.04 -5.15 7.85
N GLY A 115 -17.69 -6.32 7.31
CA GLY A 115 -17.07 -7.42 8.03
C GLY A 115 -15.75 -7.04 8.71
N PRO A 116 -15.32 -7.77 9.75
CA PRO A 116 -14.14 -7.44 10.56
C PRO A 116 -12.84 -7.37 9.75
N LEU A 117 -11.87 -6.56 10.20
CA LEU A 117 -10.53 -6.56 9.59
C LEU A 117 -9.83 -7.85 10.01
N SER A 118 -8.96 -8.37 9.15
CA SER A 118 -8.11 -9.49 9.55
C SER A 118 -7.15 -9.04 10.66
N ALA A 119 -6.80 -9.95 11.57
CA ALA A 119 -5.80 -9.67 12.61
C ALA A 119 -4.50 -9.12 12.00
N ALA A 120 -4.05 -9.70 10.89
CA ALA A 120 -2.87 -9.24 10.17
C ALA A 120 -2.96 -7.80 9.63
N CYS A 121 -4.17 -7.28 9.37
CA CYS A 121 -4.38 -5.89 8.98
C CYS A 121 -4.27 -4.97 10.21
N ILE A 122 -4.89 -5.36 11.32
CA ILE A 122 -4.82 -4.65 12.61
C ILE A 122 -3.38 -4.59 13.11
N ASP A 123 -2.68 -5.72 13.11
CA ASP A 123 -1.29 -5.84 13.59
C ASP A 123 -0.33 -4.97 12.77
N ALA A 124 -0.50 -4.93 11.44
CA ALA A 124 0.30 -4.07 10.58
C ALA A 124 0.09 -2.59 10.92
N PHE A 125 -1.17 -2.17 11.15
CA PHE A 125 -1.44 -0.79 11.52
C PHE A 125 -0.90 -0.44 12.91
N ALA A 126 -1.06 -1.33 13.89
CA ALA A 126 -0.51 -1.14 15.24
C ALA A 126 1.03 -1.05 15.22
N ALA A 127 1.69 -1.86 14.38
CA ALA A 127 3.13 -1.77 14.17
C ALA A 127 3.53 -0.42 13.53
N ALA A 128 2.76 0.07 12.54
CA ALA A 128 2.98 1.40 11.96
C ALA A 128 2.86 2.52 13.01
N VAL A 129 1.85 2.47 13.89
CA VAL A 129 1.68 3.41 15.01
C VAL A 129 2.90 3.39 15.93
N THR A 130 3.40 2.19 16.26
CA THR A 130 4.59 2.01 17.11
C THR A 130 5.82 2.64 16.47
N HIS A 131 6.06 2.42 15.18
CA HIS A 131 7.18 3.02 14.48
C HIS A 131 7.04 4.53 14.31
N ALA A 132 5.82 5.04 14.12
CA ALA A 132 5.54 6.46 14.04
C ALA A 132 5.91 7.20 15.34
N GLN A 133 5.72 6.55 16.50
CA GLN A 133 6.13 7.10 17.80
C GLN A 133 7.63 7.38 17.87
N ALA A 134 8.45 6.50 17.29
CA ALA A 134 9.89 6.67 17.22
C ALA A 134 10.34 7.58 16.06
N TYR A 135 9.46 7.87 15.11
CA TYR A 135 9.76 8.70 13.94
C TYR A 135 9.42 10.17 14.18
N HIS A 136 8.14 10.49 14.44
CA HIS A 136 7.66 11.85 14.50
C HIS A 136 6.30 11.96 15.19
N GLU A 137 6.18 12.88 16.15
CA GLU A 137 4.97 13.05 16.97
C GLU A 137 3.70 13.30 16.14
N ARG A 138 3.78 14.11 15.07
CA ARG A 138 2.60 14.34 14.21
C ARG A 138 2.14 13.08 13.50
N ALA A 139 3.07 12.22 13.07
CA ALA A 139 2.72 10.96 12.42
C ALA A 139 2.06 10.01 13.43
N TYR A 140 2.62 9.92 14.63
CA TYR A 140 2.06 9.15 15.73
C TYR A 140 0.61 9.57 16.06
N GLN A 141 0.38 10.88 16.25
CA GLN A 141 -0.94 11.43 16.56
C GLN A 141 -1.96 11.19 15.44
N ALA A 142 -1.55 11.38 14.18
CA ALA A 142 -2.43 11.15 13.03
C ALA A 142 -2.85 9.67 12.94
N LEU A 143 -1.91 8.74 13.08
CA LEU A 143 -2.22 7.30 13.04
C LEU A 143 -3.06 6.85 14.24
N ARG A 144 -2.78 7.33 15.46
CA ARG A 144 -3.56 7.02 16.67
C ARG A 144 -5.01 7.50 16.57
N ARG A 145 -5.23 8.70 16.06
CA ARG A 145 -6.60 9.24 15.87
C ARG A 145 -7.35 8.48 14.78
N PHE A 146 -6.65 8.09 13.72
CA PHE A 146 -7.21 7.23 12.69
C PHE A 146 -7.60 5.86 13.26
N ASP A 147 -6.73 5.22 14.04
CA ASP A 147 -7.01 3.94 14.72
C ASP A 147 -8.31 3.98 15.53
N SER A 148 -8.42 4.95 16.43
CA SER A 148 -9.59 5.08 17.32
C SER A 148 -10.88 5.40 16.55
N ALA A 149 -10.81 6.20 15.49
CA ALA A 149 -12.01 6.53 14.72
C ALA A 149 -12.46 5.41 13.75
N PHE A 150 -11.55 4.52 13.32
CA PHE A 150 -11.79 3.62 12.19
C PHE A 150 -11.73 2.14 12.57
N HIS A 151 -10.81 1.73 13.44
CA HIS A 151 -10.67 0.32 13.87
C HIS A 151 -11.51 0.05 15.11
N GLU A 152 -11.52 0.96 16.10
CA GLU A 152 -12.39 0.83 17.28
C GLU A 152 -13.87 1.09 16.96
N HIS A 153 -14.15 1.85 15.90
CA HIS A 153 -15.50 2.34 15.59
C HIS A 153 -15.91 2.12 14.13
N ARG A 154 -15.65 0.93 13.57
CA ARG A 154 -15.90 0.64 12.14
C ARG A 154 -17.36 0.82 11.69
N THR A 155 -18.32 0.66 12.60
CA THR A 155 -19.74 0.96 12.33
C THR A 155 -20.00 2.42 11.98
N THR A 156 -19.09 3.34 12.36
CA THR A 156 -19.12 4.77 12.00
C THR A 156 -19.13 4.96 10.48
N HIS A 157 -18.35 4.19 9.73
CA HIS A 157 -18.33 4.27 8.27
C HIS A 157 -19.63 3.83 7.62
N ALA A 158 -20.21 2.75 8.15
CA ALA A 158 -21.48 2.24 7.64
C ALA A 158 -22.62 3.21 7.93
N ARG A 159 -22.52 3.94 9.06
CA ARG A 159 -23.54 4.87 9.54
C ARG A 159 -23.49 6.25 8.90
N TYR A 160 -22.32 6.73 8.48
CA TYR A 160 -22.13 8.10 7.96
C TYR A 160 -21.59 8.09 6.51
N PRO A 161 -22.44 8.37 5.51
CA PRO A 161 -22.07 8.36 4.09
C PRO A 161 -20.89 9.29 3.74
N ASP A 162 -20.78 10.45 4.38
CA ASP A 162 -19.68 11.38 4.13
C ASP A 162 -18.34 10.82 4.59
N VAL A 163 -18.30 10.18 5.77
CA VAL A 163 -17.10 9.49 6.28
C VAL A 163 -16.69 8.38 5.33
N ARG A 164 -17.67 7.58 4.85
CA ARG A 164 -17.44 6.51 3.88
C ARG A 164 -16.82 7.03 2.59
N THR A 165 -17.40 8.09 2.03
CA THR A 165 -16.95 8.69 0.77
C THR A 165 -15.51 9.20 0.89
N LYS A 166 -15.18 9.90 1.98
CA LYS A 166 -13.84 10.43 2.22
C LYS A 166 -12.82 9.33 2.56
N TYR A 167 -13.23 8.26 3.22
CA TYR A 167 -12.37 7.10 3.44
C TYR A 167 -11.98 6.40 2.13
N THR A 168 -12.93 6.21 1.20
CA THR A 168 -12.62 5.62 -0.12
C THR A 168 -11.58 6.46 -0.87
N VAL A 169 -11.74 7.78 -0.82
CA VAL A 169 -10.76 8.73 -1.39
C VAL A 169 -9.39 8.57 -0.72
N LEU A 170 -9.33 8.49 0.60
CA LEU A 170 -8.08 8.30 1.33
C LEU A 170 -7.38 7.00 0.91
N VAL A 171 -8.10 5.88 0.80
CA VAL A 171 -7.54 4.59 0.40
C VAL A 171 -6.98 4.63 -1.03
N LYS A 172 -7.65 5.34 -1.94
CA LYS A 172 -7.14 5.59 -3.31
C LYS A 172 -5.87 6.45 -3.28
N GLY A 173 -5.86 7.51 -2.47
CA GLY A 173 -4.70 8.37 -2.26
C GLY A 173 -3.50 7.61 -1.68
N LEU A 174 -3.73 6.77 -0.66
CA LEU A 174 -2.73 5.91 -0.04
C LEU A 174 -2.16 4.89 -1.04
N SER A 175 -3.01 4.32 -1.90
CA SER A 175 -2.56 3.42 -2.95
C SER A 175 -1.64 4.13 -3.94
N ALA A 176 -2.04 5.31 -4.44
CA ALA A 176 -1.22 6.10 -5.36
C ALA A 176 0.07 6.63 -4.70
N PHE A 177 0.03 6.92 -3.39
CA PHE A 177 1.21 7.27 -2.60
C PHE A 177 2.21 6.11 -2.59
N PHE A 178 1.77 4.88 -2.32
CA PHE A 178 2.68 3.73 -2.35
C PHE A 178 3.16 3.38 -3.76
N ASP A 179 2.33 3.59 -4.79
CA ASP A 179 2.78 3.51 -6.18
C ASP A 179 3.90 4.53 -6.48
N TYR A 180 3.87 5.71 -5.84
CA TYR A 180 4.95 6.70 -5.91
C TYR A 180 6.18 6.27 -5.10
N GLN A 181 6.01 5.68 -3.91
CA GLN A 181 7.15 5.19 -3.11
C GLN A 181 7.95 4.12 -3.87
N VAL A 182 7.26 3.15 -4.48
CA VAL A 182 7.87 2.07 -5.26
C VAL A 182 8.38 2.56 -6.63
N MET A 183 7.64 3.46 -7.27
CA MET A 183 8.01 4.02 -8.57
C MET A 183 7.91 5.55 -8.57
N PRO A 184 8.98 6.25 -8.18
CA PRO A 184 8.94 7.68 -7.96
C PRO A 184 8.90 8.46 -9.27
N ASN A 185 7.70 8.84 -9.69
CA ASN A 185 7.45 9.66 -10.86
C ASN A 185 6.40 10.75 -10.57
N ALA A 186 6.47 11.83 -11.35
CA ALA A 186 5.60 13.00 -11.17
C ALA A 186 4.10 12.69 -11.41
N PHE A 187 3.78 11.64 -12.18
CA PHE A 187 2.40 11.23 -12.39
C PHE A 187 1.80 10.62 -11.12
N ASN A 188 2.45 9.61 -10.52
CA ASN A 188 1.97 8.97 -9.29
C ASN A 188 1.85 9.97 -8.13
N LYS A 189 2.84 10.85 -7.96
CA LYS A 189 2.79 11.93 -6.96
C LYS A 189 1.58 12.85 -7.18
N ARG A 190 1.29 13.22 -8.43
CA ARG A 190 0.12 14.05 -8.78
C ARG A 190 -1.21 13.33 -8.54
N VAL A 191 -1.30 12.05 -8.89
CA VAL A 191 -2.51 11.24 -8.66
C VAL A 191 -2.79 11.11 -7.16
N ALA A 192 -1.77 10.85 -6.35
CA ALA A 192 -1.90 10.81 -4.89
C ALA A 192 -2.46 12.13 -4.36
N ARG A 193 -1.86 13.26 -4.76
CA ARG A 193 -2.35 14.61 -4.37
C ARG A 193 -3.78 14.88 -4.81
N SER A 194 -4.16 14.48 -6.02
CA SER A 194 -5.51 14.69 -6.54
C SER A 194 -6.57 14.04 -5.66
N TYR A 195 -6.35 12.78 -5.24
CA TYR A 195 -7.26 12.12 -4.31
C TYR A 195 -7.24 12.80 -2.94
N LEU A 196 -6.06 13.07 -2.39
CA LEU A 196 -5.93 13.66 -1.06
C LEU A 196 -6.59 15.06 -0.96
N ALA A 197 -6.57 15.85 -2.04
CA ALA A 197 -7.19 17.18 -2.07
C ALA A 197 -8.72 17.18 -1.90
N GLU A 198 -9.39 16.04 -2.13
CA GLU A 198 -10.83 15.90 -1.89
C GLU A 198 -11.18 15.80 -0.39
N ILE A 199 -10.20 15.56 0.49
CA ILE A 199 -10.38 15.49 1.95
C ILE A 199 -10.11 16.88 2.52
N ARG A 200 -11.19 17.59 2.88
CA ARG A 200 -11.16 18.97 3.36
C ARG A 200 -10.96 19.05 4.89
N PRO A 201 -10.45 20.18 5.41
CA PRO A 201 -10.44 20.46 6.83
C PRO A 201 -11.84 20.33 7.44
N VAL A 202 -11.88 20.05 8.74
CA VAL A 202 -13.12 19.88 9.50
C VAL A 202 -13.20 21.00 10.51
N ASP A 203 -14.14 21.92 10.30
CA ASP A 203 -14.30 23.12 11.13
C ASP A 203 -15.32 22.92 12.27
N ASP A 204 -16.11 21.84 12.20
CA ASP A 204 -17.18 21.51 13.15
C ASP A 204 -16.76 20.47 14.21
N TYR A 205 -15.45 20.28 14.42
CA TYR A 205 -14.90 19.37 15.42
C TYR A 205 -13.76 20.02 16.21
N ASP A 206 -13.94 20.11 17.53
CA ASP A 206 -12.88 20.49 18.45
C ASP A 206 -12.82 19.47 19.60
N PRO A 207 -11.76 18.66 19.70
CA PRO A 207 -11.61 17.69 20.79
C PRO A 207 -11.44 18.35 22.17
N TYR A 208 -11.06 19.63 22.21
CA TYR A 208 -10.92 20.43 23.43
C TYR A 208 -12.04 21.48 23.59
N GLY A 209 -12.99 21.54 22.65
CA GLY A 209 -14.09 22.51 22.64
C GLY A 209 -15.25 22.14 23.57
N PRO A 210 -16.42 22.79 23.52
CA PRO A 210 -17.58 22.39 24.32
C PRO A 210 -18.08 20.96 23.97
N PRO A 211 -18.83 20.27 24.86
CA PRO A 211 -19.29 18.89 24.66
C PRO A 211 -20.04 18.62 23.35
N ALA A 212 -20.76 19.62 22.84
CA ALA A 212 -21.46 19.56 21.56
C ALA A 212 -20.53 19.34 20.36
N LEU A 213 -19.31 19.91 20.40
CA LEU A 213 -18.28 19.72 19.36
C LEU A 213 -17.46 18.45 19.58
N ARG A 214 -17.26 18.04 20.85
CA ARG A 214 -16.47 16.83 21.20
C ARG A 214 -17.16 15.51 20.86
N SER A 215 -18.50 15.47 20.92
CA SER A 215 -19.28 14.23 20.82
C SER A 215 -19.69 13.84 19.39
N ASN A 216 -19.42 14.70 18.40
CA ASN A 216 -19.78 14.43 17.01
C ASN A 216 -18.84 13.38 16.39
N ARG A 217 -19.24 12.11 16.46
CA ARG A 217 -18.46 10.97 15.92
C ARG A 217 -18.16 11.07 14.42
N SER A 218 -19.07 11.66 13.63
CA SER A 218 -18.84 11.89 12.20
C SER A 218 -17.75 12.92 11.98
N ALA A 219 -17.79 14.04 12.72
CA ALA A 219 -16.77 15.08 12.62
C ALA A 219 -15.41 14.63 13.15
N ALA A 220 -15.38 13.83 14.24
CA ALA A 220 -14.17 13.18 14.73
C ALA A 220 -13.53 12.27 13.66
N ALA A 221 -14.33 11.43 13.00
CA ALA A 221 -13.84 10.54 11.94
C ALA A 221 -13.33 11.32 10.71
N ARG A 222 -14.06 12.36 10.27
CA ARG A 222 -13.58 13.25 9.19
C ARG A 222 -12.28 13.97 9.57
N SER A 223 -12.14 14.39 10.82
CA SER A 223 -10.91 15.04 11.32
C SER A 223 -9.74 14.06 11.29
N ALA A 224 -9.94 12.81 11.71
CA ALA A 224 -8.92 11.77 11.61
C ALA A 224 -8.51 11.48 10.14
N LEU A 225 -9.47 11.43 9.20
CA LEU A 225 -9.17 11.32 7.76
C LEU A 225 -8.31 12.48 7.26
N TYR A 226 -8.64 13.70 7.67
CA TYR A 226 -7.89 14.89 7.27
C TYR A 226 -6.45 14.86 7.79
N GLN A 227 -6.24 14.43 9.04
CA GLN A 227 -4.90 14.31 9.61
C GLN A 227 -4.06 13.21 8.94
N MET A 228 -4.68 12.07 8.61
CA MET A 228 -4.02 11.04 7.81
C MET A 228 -3.64 11.58 6.42
N ARG A 229 -4.50 12.39 5.81
CA ARG A 229 -4.20 13.07 4.54
C ARG A 229 -3.01 14.02 4.67
N GLU A 230 -2.96 14.86 5.69
CA GLU A 230 -1.83 15.77 5.94
C GLU A 230 -0.51 15.03 6.13
N LEU A 231 -0.53 13.91 6.87
CA LEU A 231 0.63 13.03 7.01
C LEU A 231 1.13 12.53 5.64
N ILE A 232 0.22 11.97 4.81
CA ILE A 232 0.60 11.44 3.49
C ILE A 232 1.12 12.55 2.57
N ASP A 233 0.51 13.73 2.60
CA ASP A 233 0.93 14.86 1.75
C ASP A 233 2.33 15.37 2.14
N GLN A 234 2.65 15.40 3.44
CA GLN A 234 4.02 15.68 3.92
C GLN A 234 5.00 14.61 3.45
N GLU A 235 4.64 13.33 3.55
CA GLU A 235 5.49 12.22 3.09
C GLU A 235 5.72 12.23 1.57
N LEU A 236 4.78 12.75 0.77
CA LEU A 236 4.95 12.93 -0.67
C LEU A 236 6.05 13.94 -1.02
N ASP A 237 6.34 14.89 -0.15
CA ASP A 237 7.40 15.89 -0.34
C ASP A 237 8.77 15.41 0.15
N LEU A 238 8.81 14.32 0.91
CA LEU A 238 10.05 13.66 1.28
C LEU A 238 10.56 12.75 0.15
N LYS A 239 11.83 12.35 0.25
CA LYS A 239 12.40 11.35 -0.65
C LYS A 239 11.65 10.02 -0.48
N PRO A 240 11.40 9.30 -1.59
CA PRO A 240 10.88 7.94 -1.54
C PRO A 240 11.73 7.06 -0.61
N SER A 241 11.08 6.18 0.13
CA SER A 241 11.77 5.20 0.96
C SER A 241 12.48 4.17 0.07
N GLU A 242 13.75 3.88 0.36
CA GLU A 242 14.51 2.79 -0.30
C GLU A 242 14.13 1.40 0.27
N ALA A 243 13.29 1.37 1.30
CA ALA A 243 12.93 0.18 2.05
C ALA A 243 11.61 -0.47 1.62
N LEU A 244 10.97 0.11 0.59
CA LEU A 244 9.70 -0.26 -0.04
C LEU A 244 9.94 -0.64 -1.51
#